data_AF-X1NJ54-F1
#
_entry.id   AF-X1NJ54-F1
#
_cell.length_a   1.000
_cell.length_b   1.000
_cell.length_c   1.000
_cell.angle_alpha   90.00
_cell.angle_beta   90.00
_cell.angle_gamma   90.00
#
_symmetry.space_group_name_H-M   'P 1'
#
loop_
_entity.id
_entity.type
_entity.pdbx_description
1 polymer ?
#
loop_
_entity_poly.entity_id
_entity_poly.type
_entity_poly.pdbx_seq_one_letter_code
_entity_poly.pdbx_strand_id
1 'polypeptide(L)'
;MGWRIGRLTSPFDFTSCGRAFSLTEHSLYGPDALASGANRFVVLRVTHEAANNLGSQAAQILLATDIEQGSYRNHFQAVPATARLLPPPVERPTAPGLQTATVVAAEGEPLTTDRDGRIRIQFGLSWLLVGRNIFMTRNKGTSMKYSVLFCHCLTEF
;
A
#
# COMPACT_ATOMS: atom_id res chain seq x y z
N MET A 1 -4.49 29.01 -23.62
CA MET A 1 -3.47 29.00 -22.55
C MET A 1 -3.17 27.55 -22.22
N GLY A 2 -2.05 27.02 -22.70
CA GLY A 2 -1.63 25.64 -22.46
C GLY A 2 -0.30 25.66 -21.69
N TRP A 3 -0.23 24.91 -20.61
CA TRP A 3 1.01 24.66 -19.88
C TRP A 3 1.69 23.45 -20.49
N ARG A 4 3.03 23.43 -20.53
CA ARG A 4 3.81 22.30 -21.05
C ARG A 4 4.50 21.58 -19.91
N ILE A 5 4.64 20.27 -20.02
CA ILE A 5 5.49 19.52 -19.11
C ILE A 5 6.87 19.39 -19.76
N GLY A 6 7.90 19.90 -19.09
CA GLY A 6 9.27 19.96 -19.60
C GLY A 6 9.99 18.62 -19.52
N ARG A 7 10.87 18.40 -20.52
CA ARG A 7 11.69 17.20 -20.79
C ARG A 7 10.85 15.93 -20.98
N LEU A 8 10.17 15.89 -22.14
CA LEU A 8 9.50 14.70 -22.66
C LEU A 8 10.50 13.91 -23.49
N THR A 9 10.90 12.73 -23.01
CA THR A 9 11.61 11.76 -23.85
C THR A 9 10.63 10.87 -24.62
N SER A 10 9.37 10.79 -24.16
CA SER A 10 8.28 10.15 -24.88
C SER A 10 6.91 10.70 -24.43
N PRO A 11 5.84 10.56 -25.25
CA PRO A 11 4.47 10.88 -24.83
C PRO A 11 3.95 10.00 -23.67
N PHE A 12 4.68 8.94 -23.27
CA PHE A 12 4.29 8.02 -22.21
C PHE A 12 4.96 8.30 -20.85
N ASP A 13 5.73 9.38 -20.71
CA ASP A 13 6.50 9.67 -19.50
C ASP A 13 5.65 10.04 -18.26
N PHE A 14 4.34 10.27 -18.36
CA PHE A 14 3.44 10.53 -17.20
C PHE A 14 2.49 9.38 -16.90
N THR A 15 2.83 8.18 -17.32
CA THR A 15 1.94 7.03 -17.17
C THR A 15 2.10 6.29 -15.84
N SER A 16 2.99 6.73 -14.96
CA SER A 16 3.29 5.99 -13.73
C SER A 16 3.39 6.88 -12.50
N CYS A 17 2.96 6.31 -11.37
CA CYS A 17 3.18 6.88 -10.05
C CYS A 17 4.67 6.84 -9.68
N GLY A 18 5.12 7.78 -8.86
CA GLY A 18 6.52 7.93 -8.44
C GLY A 18 7.40 8.66 -9.45
N ARG A 19 6.90 8.94 -10.66
CA ARG A 19 7.66 9.64 -11.69
C ARG A 19 7.73 11.14 -11.41
N ALA A 20 8.94 11.69 -11.50
CA ALA A 20 9.18 13.12 -11.38
C ALA A 20 9.08 13.85 -12.72
N PHE A 21 8.57 15.09 -12.72
CA PHE A 21 8.46 15.96 -13.90
C PHE A 21 8.59 17.44 -13.54
N SER A 22 8.69 18.31 -14.54
CA SER A 22 8.74 19.77 -14.33
C SER A 22 7.67 20.50 -15.15
N LEU A 23 6.94 21.44 -14.57
CA LEU A 23 6.03 22.31 -15.32
C LEU A 23 6.82 23.45 -15.97
N THR A 24 6.62 23.65 -17.27
CA THR A 24 7.19 24.74 -18.06
C THR A 24 6.07 25.55 -18.68
N GLU A 25 6.27 26.85 -18.89
CA GLU A 25 5.27 27.74 -19.51
C GLU A 25 3.95 27.86 -18.71
N HIS A 26 3.94 27.43 -17.45
CA HIS A 26 2.81 27.63 -16.55
C HIS A 26 2.94 29.00 -15.87
N SER A 27 1.88 29.81 -15.89
CA SER A 27 1.91 31.20 -15.41
C SER A 27 2.35 31.35 -13.95
N LEU A 28 2.04 30.36 -13.10
CA LEU A 28 2.48 30.32 -11.70
C LEU A 28 3.98 29.99 -11.52
N TYR A 29 4.66 29.46 -12.54
CA TYR A 29 6.05 28.98 -12.45
C TYR A 29 6.91 29.68 -13.51
N GLY A 30 7.31 30.91 -13.19
CA GLY A 30 8.18 31.74 -14.02
C GLY A 30 9.66 31.31 -14.00
N PRO A 31 10.56 32.15 -14.56
CA PRO A 31 11.99 31.86 -14.69
C PRO A 31 12.67 31.50 -13.36
N ASP A 32 12.31 32.20 -12.28
CA ASP A 32 12.88 31.95 -10.94
C ASP A 32 12.50 30.57 -10.40
N ALA A 33 11.28 30.11 -10.69
CA ALA A 33 10.83 28.77 -10.30
C ALA A 33 11.56 27.67 -11.10
N LEU A 34 11.90 27.94 -12.36
CA LEU A 34 12.75 27.06 -13.17
C LEU A 34 14.18 26.99 -12.61
N ALA A 35 14.77 28.13 -12.26
CA ALA A 35 16.13 28.21 -11.74
C ALA A 35 16.26 27.53 -10.36
N SER A 36 15.27 27.72 -9.50
CA SER A 36 15.22 27.12 -8.15
C SER A 36 14.75 25.66 -8.13
N GLY A 37 14.11 25.18 -9.20
CA GLY A 37 13.48 23.85 -9.25
C GLY A 37 12.14 23.77 -8.52
N ALA A 38 11.54 24.89 -8.13
CA ALA A 38 10.21 24.96 -7.52
C ALA A 38 9.08 24.51 -8.48
N ASN A 39 9.39 24.38 -9.77
CA ASN A 39 8.50 23.85 -10.79
C ASN A 39 8.54 22.31 -10.94
N ARG A 40 9.23 21.60 -10.03
CA ARG A 40 9.38 20.13 -10.07
C ARG A 40 8.34 19.44 -9.19
N PHE A 41 7.77 18.36 -9.72
CA PHE A 41 6.70 17.59 -9.09
C PHE A 41 6.96 16.09 -9.19
N VAL A 42 6.33 15.32 -8.31
CA VAL A 42 6.28 13.85 -8.35
C VAL A 42 4.82 13.40 -8.41
N VAL A 43 4.52 12.48 -9.33
CA VAL A 43 3.20 11.91 -9.52
C VAL A 43 2.86 10.94 -8.38
N LEU A 44 1.73 11.13 -7.70
CA LEU A 44 1.23 10.23 -6.66
C LEU A 44 0.21 9.22 -7.18
N ARG A 45 -0.63 9.66 -8.12
CA ARG A 45 -1.70 8.85 -8.70
C ARG A 45 -1.87 9.20 -10.16
N VAL A 46 -2.09 8.18 -10.98
CA VAL A 46 -2.57 8.37 -12.36
C VAL A 46 -3.81 7.53 -12.57
N THR A 47 -4.79 8.13 -13.24
CA THR A 47 -5.96 7.47 -13.82
C THR A 47 -5.80 7.51 -15.33
N HIS A 48 -5.87 6.34 -15.95
CA HIS A 48 -5.71 6.17 -17.38
C HIS A 48 -7.05 5.82 -18.00
N GLU A 49 -7.35 6.47 -19.11
CA GLU A 49 -8.54 6.22 -19.88
C GLU A 49 -8.13 6.09 -21.35
N ALA A 50 -8.45 4.96 -21.97
CA ALA A 50 -8.07 4.66 -23.34
C ALA A 50 -9.29 4.12 -24.08
N ALA A 51 -9.55 4.62 -25.27
CA ALA A 51 -10.57 4.07 -26.16
C ALA A 51 -9.89 3.20 -27.23
N ASN A 52 -10.31 1.94 -27.33
CA ASN A 52 -9.81 1.03 -28.37
C ASN A 52 -10.41 1.39 -29.74
N ASN A 53 -9.69 1.08 -30.82
CA ASN A 53 -10.13 1.27 -32.20
C ASN A 53 -10.94 0.07 -32.75
N LEU A 54 -11.57 -0.72 -31.87
CA LEU A 54 -12.47 -1.80 -32.28
C LEU A 54 -13.62 -1.20 -33.12
N GLY A 55 -13.87 -1.77 -34.30
CA GLY A 55 -14.77 -1.22 -35.31
C GLY A 55 -16.18 -0.88 -34.79
N SER A 56 -16.89 -0.04 -35.55
CA SER A 56 -18.16 0.62 -35.19
C SER A 56 -19.25 -0.29 -34.59
N GLN A 57 -19.30 -1.58 -34.93
CA GLN A 57 -20.28 -2.54 -34.39
C GLN A 57 -19.99 -2.99 -32.95
N ALA A 58 -18.72 -3.02 -32.51
CA ALA A 58 -18.36 -3.38 -31.14
C ALA A 58 -18.51 -2.18 -30.18
N ALA A 59 -18.24 -0.96 -30.68
CA ALA A 59 -18.37 0.28 -29.91
C ALA A 59 -19.82 0.60 -29.51
N GLN A 60 -20.81 0.14 -30.29
CA GLN A 60 -22.25 0.34 -30.01
C GLN A 60 -22.74 -0.51 -28.82
N ILE A 61 -22.08 -1.63 -28.52
CA ILE A 61 -22.41 -2.51 -27.39
C ILE A 61 -21.83 -1.97 -26.07
N LEU A 62 -20.75 -1.18 -26.16
CA LEU A 62 -19.97 -0.67 -25.03
C LEU A 62 -20.38 0.72 -24.53
N LEU A 63 -21.55 1.24 -24.94
CA LEU A 63 -22.20 2.49 -24.51
C LEU A 63 -21.40 3.34 -23.50
N ALA A 64 -20.90 4.49 -23.99
CA ALA A 64 -20.38 5.64 -23.24
C ALA A 64 -18.95 5.55 -22.68
N THR A 65 -17.97 5.74 -23.56
CA THR A 65 -16.70 6.38 -23.17
C THR A 65 -16.64 7.77 -23.77
N ASP A 66 -16.47 8.81 -22.94
CA ASP A 66 -16.31 10.23 -23.31
C ASP A 66 -14.98 10.54 -24.02
N ILE A 67 -14.37 9.54 -24.67
CA ILE A 67 -13.02 9.58 -25.22
C ILE A 67 -13.08 9.08 -26.66
N GLU A 68 -12.48 9.87 -27.56
CA GLU A 68 -12.45 9.57 -28.98
C GLU A 68 -11.77 8.22 -29.26
N GLN A 69 -12.27 7.44 -30.22
CA GLN A 69 -11.72 6.12 -30.55
C GLN A 69 -10.23 6.21 -30.91
N GLY A 70 -9.43 5.29 -30.38
CA GLY A 70 -7.99 5.29 -30.57
C GLY A 70 -7.24 6.40 -29.81
N SER A 71 -7.94 7.19 -28.99
CA SER A 71 -7.33 8.23 -28.16
C SER A 71 -7.09 7.77 -26.72
N TYR A 72 -6.21 8.50 -26.06
CA TYR A 72 -5.78 8.26 -24.69
C TYR A 72 -5.84 9.56 -23.90
N ARG A 73 -6.39 9.48 -22.70
CA ARG A 73 -6.44 10.57 -21.73
C ARG A 73 -5.93 10.06 -20.38
N ASN A 74 -5.20 10.91 -19.67
CA ASN A 74 -4.89 10.64 -18.27
C ASN A 74 -5.26 11.83 -17.39
N HIS A 75 -5.56 11.52 -16.14
CA HIS A 75 -5.67 12.49 -15.06
C HIS A 75 -4.72 12.05 -13.95
N PHE A 76 -3.90 12.96 -13.45
CA PHE A 76 -2.93 12.63 -12.40
C PHE A 76 -2.96 13.65 -11.27
N GLN A 77 -2.56 13.18 -10.10
CA GLN A 77 -2.32 14.00 -8.91
C GLN A 77 -0.82 13.98 -8.64
N ALA A 78 -0.25 15.14 -8.35
CA ALA A 78 1.16 15.30 -8.10
C ALA A 78 1.41 16.29 -6.96
N VAL A 79 2.57 16.16 -6.31
CA VAL A 79 3.04 17.08 -5.26
C VAL A 79 4.39 17.67 -5.63
N PRO A 80 4.80 18.82 -5.05
CA PRO A 80 6.15 19.33 -5.23
C PRO A 80 7.20 18.28 -4.91
N ALA A 81 8.27 18.21 -5.71
CA ALA A 81 9.31 17.20 -5.56
C ALA A 81 10.09 17.31 -4.23
N THR A 82 9.97 18.44 -3.54
CA THR A 82 10.55 18.69 -2.22
C THR A 82 9.67 18.21 -1.06
N ALA A 83 8.43 17.81 -1.32
CA ALA A 83 7.52 17.31 -0.29
C ALA A 83 7.99 15.97 0.28
N ARG A 84 7.98 15.84 1.61
CA ARG A 84 8.24 14.56 2.28
C ARG A 84 6.97 13.70 2.22
N LEU A 85 7.06 12.56 1.53
CA LEU A 85 5.96 11.61 1.40
C LEU A 85 6.04 10.56 2.51
N LEU A 86 4.95 10.42 3.26
CA LEU A 86 4.76 9.34 4.22
C LEU A 86 3.43 8.65 3.91
N PRO A 87 3.36 7.31 4.07
CA PRO A 87 2.08 6.61 4.02
C PRO A 87 1.15 7.16 5.11
N PRO A 88 -0.18 7.15 4.89
CA PRO A 88 -1.12 7.43 5.95
C PRO A 88 -0.93 6.42 7.09
N PRO A 89 -1.16 6.82 8.36
CA PRO A 89 -1.13 5.88 9.47
C PRO A 89 -2.09 4.70 9.21
N VAL A 90 -1.56 3.49 9.29
CA VAL A 90 -2.36 2.26 9.22
C VAL A 90 -2.81 1.92 10.63
N GLU A 91 -4.09 1.54 10.78
CA GLU A 91 -4.59 1.08 12.07
C GLU A 91 -3.79 -0.12 12.57
N ARG A 92 -3.38 -0.06 13.83
CA ARG A 92 -2.65 -1.18 14.44
C ARG A 92 -3.57 -2.38 14.50
N PRO A 93 -3.15 -3.57 14.02
CA PRO A 93 -3.94 -4.78 14.16
C PRO A 93 -4.33 -5.00 15.63
N THR A 94 -5.63 -5.16 15.88
CA THR A 94 -6.16 -5.45 17.20
C THR A 94 -6.57 -6.92 17.28
N ALA A 95 -6.41 -7.53 18.46
CA ALA A 95 -7.06 -8.81 18.74
C ALA A 95 -8.46 -8.50 19.31
N PRO A 96 -9.55 -8.75 18.56
CA PRO A 96 -10.89 -8.31 18.95
C PRO A 96 -11.44 -9.04 20.19
N GLY A 97 -10.77 -10.11 20.65
CA GLY A 97 -11.15 -10.84 21.84
C GLY A 97 -10.18 -11.97 22.15
N LEU A 98 -10.51 -12.75 23.17
CA LEU A 98 -9.78 -13.96 23.53
C LEU A 98 -9.94 -15.01 22.42
N GLN A 99 -8.84 -15.67 22.06
CA GLN A 99 -8.82 -16.73 21.06
C GLN A 99 -8.31 -18.04 21.66
N THR A 100 -8.78 -19.15 21.10
CA THR A 100 -8.27 -20.49 21.42
C THR A 100 -7.06 -20.83 20.55
N ALA A 101 -6.17 -21.67 21.08
CA ALA A 101 -4.97 -22.12 20.38
C ALA A 101 -4.60 -23.54 20.82
N THR A 102 -3.87 -24.24 19.97
CA THR A 102 -3.32 -25.57 20.24
C THR A 102 -1.92 -25.44 20.82
N VAL A 103 -1.62 -26.15 21.91
CA VAL A 103 -0.27 -26.20 22.48
C VAL A 103 0.62 -27.04 21.57
N VAL A 104 1.83 -26.54 21.27
CA VAL A 104 2.81 -27.22 20.40
C VAL A 104 4.06 -27.55 21.20
N ALA A 105 4.53 -28.78 21.06
CA ALA A 105 5.77 -29.27 21.63
C ALA A 105 6.79 -29.64 20.53
N ALA A 106 8.05 -29.85 20.92
CA ALA A 106 9.05 -30.44 20.05
C ALA A 106 8.65 -31.86 19.65
N GLU A 107 9.20 -32.35 18.54
CA GLU A 107 8.90 -33.70 18.04
C GLU A 107 9.25 -34.76 19.10
N GLY A 108 8.32 -35.67 19.37
CA GLY A 108 8.46 -36.73 20.36
C GLY A 108 8.26 -36.29 21.83
N GLU A 109 8.11 -34.99 22.09
CA GLU A 109 7.91 -34.47 23.45
C GLU A 109 6.44 -34.16 23.72
N PRO A 110 5.87 -34.55 24.88
CA PRO A 110 4.48 -34.24 25.21
C PRO A 110 4.27 -32.76 25.57
N LEU A 111 5.31 -32.07 26.03
CA LEU A 111 5.28 -30.66 26.40
C LEU A 111 6.67 -30.05 26.32
N THR A 112 6.78 -28.86 25.74
CA THR A 112 8.01 -28.09 25.75
C THR A 112 7.79 -26.76 26.46
N THR A 113 8.63 -26.47 27.45
CA THR A 113 8.63 -25.20 28.18
C THR A 113 10.00 -24.55 28.18
N ASP A 114 10.05 -23.22 28.19
CA ASP A 114 11.29 -22.50 28.47
C ASP A 114 11.58 -22.38 29.98
N ARG A 115 12.68 -21.68 30.32
CA ARG A 115 13.10 -21.44 31.71
C ARG A 115 12.06 -20.70 32.56
N ASP A 116 11.25 -19.84 31.95
CA ASP A 116 10.19 -19.09 32.61
C ASP A 116 8.88 -19.90 32.71
N GLY A 117 8.88 -21.15 32.21
CA GLY A 117 7.69 -21.98 32.15
C GLY A 117 6.71 -21.54 31.06
N ARG A 118 7.19 -20.89 29.99
CA ARG A 118 6.36 -20.51 28.83
C ARG A 118 6.12 -21.71 27.93
N ILE A 119 4.95 -21.76 27.31
CA ILE A 119 4.62 -22.74 26.27
C ILE A 119 4.50 -22.07 24.91
N ARG A 120 4.70 -22.86 23.84
CA ARG A 120 4.43 -22.45 22.46
C ARG A 120 3.01 -22.87 22.08
N ILE A 121 2.32 -21.99 21.37
CA ILE A 121 0.96 -22.24 20.90
C ILE A 121 0.82 -21.93 19.40
N GLN A 122 -0.13 -22.58 18.74
CA GLN A 122 -0.54 -22.32 17.37
C GLN A 122 -2.03 -21.95 17.36
N PHE A 123 -2.35 -20.76 16.87
CA PHE A 123 -3.74 -20.34 16.67
C PHE A 123 -4.38 -21.11 15.50
N GLY A 124 -5.68 -21.35 15.59
CA GLY A 124 -6.44 -22.01 14.53
C GLY A 124 -6.38 -21.21 13.22
N LEU A 125 -6.22 -21.93 12.11
CA LEU A 125 -6.02 -21.40 10.74
C LEU A 125 -7.17 -20.56 10.19
N SER A 126 -8.26 -20.37 10.93
CA SER A 126 -9.39 -19.58 10.45
C SER A 126 -9.08 -18.07 10.37
N TRP A 127 -7.89 -17.56 10.73
CA TRP A 127 -7.61 -16.11 10.61
C TRP A 127 -6.17 -15.62 10.38
N LEU A 128 -5.23 -16.45 9.92
CA LEU A 128 -3.87 -15.96 9.64
C LEU A 128 -3.34 -16.43 8.28
N LEU A 129 -3.42 -15.54 7.29
CA LEU A 129 -2.26 -15.30 6.46
C LEU A 129 -1.16 -14.76 7.40
N VAL A 130 0.07 -15.25 7.26
CA VAL A 130 1.26 -14.97 8.09
C VAL A 130 1.45 -15.96 9.27
N GLY A 131 2.11 -17.08 8.97
CA GLY A 131 2.55 -18.07 9.96
C GLY A 131 3.67 -17.55 10.86
N ARG A 132 3.33 -17.12 12.08
CA ARG A 132 4.31 -16.78 13.13
C ARG A 132 3.91 -17.42 14.45
N ASN A 133 4.85 -18.13 15.08
CA ASN A 133 4.70 -18.73 16.40
C ASN A 133 4.83 -17.66 17.50
N ILE A 134 4.01 -17.72 18.55
CA ILE A 134 4.05 -16.81 19.71
C ILE A 134 4.30 -17.61 20.99
N PHE A 135 5.09 -17.05 21.93
CA PHE A 135 5.41 -17.64 23.23
C PHE A 135 4.56 -17.02 24.36
N MET A 136 4.05 -17.82 25.31
CA MET A 136 3.26 -17.33 26.46
C MET A 136 3.69 -17.91 27.81
N THR A 137 3.74 -17.09 28.86
CA THR A 137 4.07 -17.48 30.24
C THR A 137 2.91 -18.12 31.00
N ARG A 138 3.22 -19.13 31.81
CA ARG A 138 2.29 -19.77 32.74
C ARG A 138 2.10 -18.89 33.99
N ASN A 139 0.85 -18.62 34.37
CA ASN A 139 0.55 -18.08 35.70
C ASN A 139 0.27 -19.25 36.67
N LYS A 140 0.87 -19.25 37.86
CA LYS A 140 0.76 -20.35 38.83
C LYS A 140 -0.58 -20.29 39.55
N GLY A 141 -1.54 -21.10 39.09
CA GLY A 141 -2.82 -21.33 39.74
C GLY A 141 -3.60 -22.39 38.95
N THR A 142 -4.31 -23.27 39.65
CA THR A 142 -4.85 -24.57 39.20
C THR A 142 -5.99 -24.50 38.17
N SER A 143 -6.00 -23.49 37.29
CA SER A 143 -6.93 -23.35 36.17
C SER A 143 -6.16 -22.81 34.97
N MET A 144 -6.09 -23.60 33.88
CA MET A 144 -5.43 -23.21 32.62
C MET A 144 -6.21 -22.09 31.93
N LYS A 145 -6.06 -20.86 32.41
CA LYS A 145 -6.54 -19.65 31.74
C LYS A 145 -5.34 -18.90 31.20
N TYR A 146 -5.10 -19.00 29.90
CA TYR A 146 -4.04 -18.23 29.22
C TYR A 146 -4.67 -16.96 28.65
N SER A 147 -4.33 -15.81 29.21
CA SER A 147 -4.74 -14.51 28.67
C SER A 147 -3.73 -14.05 27.62
N VAL A 148 -4.17 -13.99 26.37
CA VAL A 148 -3.37 -13.47 25.26
C VAL A 148 -3.48 -11.94 25.25
N LEU A 149 -2.41 -11.24 25.60
CA LEU A 149 -2.31 -9.80 25.32
C LEU A 149 -1.56 -9.64 24.00
N PHE A 150 -2.30 -9.46 22.90
CA PHE A 150 -1.70 -9.11 21.61
C PHE A 150 -1.25 -7.65 21.65
N CYS A 151 0.06 -7.41 21.66
CA CYS A 151 0.64 -6.12 21.30
C CYS A 151 1.36 -6.31 19.97
N HIS A 152 0.65 -6.14 18.86
CA HIS A 152 1.29 -6.16 17.54
C HIS A 152 1.85 -4.76 17.25
N CYS A 153 3.04 -4.49 17.78
CA CYS A 153 3.86 -3.38 17.32
C CYS A 153 5.02 -3.98 16.54
N LEU A 154 4.86 -4.13 15.22
CA LEU A 154 5.97 -4.17 14.27
C LEU A 154 5.44 -3.70 12.91
N THR A 155 5.62 -2.40 12.68
CA THR A 155 5.63 -1.76 11.37
C THR A 155 6.92 -2.21 10.68
N GLU A 156 6.83 -3.07 9.68
CA GLU A 156 7.91 -3.27 8.71
C GLU A 156 7.49 -2.54 7.42
N PHE A 157 8.33 -1.58 7.01
CA PHE A 157 8.21 -0.76 5.81
C PHE A 157 8.47 -1.57 4.54
#